data_AF-A0A2E2M7G8-F1
#
_entry.id   AF-A0A2E2M7G8-F1
#
_cell.length_a   1.000
_cell.length_b   1.000
_cell.length_c   1.000
_cell.angle_alpha   90.00
_cell.angle_beta   90.00
_cell.angle_gamma   90.00
#
_symmetry.space_group_name_H-M   'P 1'
#
loop_
_entity.id
_entity.type
_entity.pdbx_description
1 polymer ?
#
loop_
_entity_poly.entity_id
_entity_poly.type
_entity_poly.pdbx_seq_one_letter_code
_entity_poly.pdbx_strand_id
1 'polypeptide(L)'
;MIDHFGIHVSDYDAAKRFYDAAFAALGGSLVMTVPPEFTGGKRSGGYGRGKPYFWMTEGAAQTPSTHIAFAADDRAQVDAFYKAAMAAGGRDNGAPGIREHYHPNYYGAFVLDPDGNNIEAVCHKPE
;
A
#
# COMPACT_ATOMS: atom_id res chain seq x y z
N MET A 1 14.21 -10.01 -4.47
CA MET A 1 14.45 -9.32 -3.19
C MET A 1 14.33 -7.83 -3.47
N ILE A 2 13.43 -7.14 -2.78
CA ILE A 2 13.23 -5.68 -2.87
C ILE A 2 13.47 -5.12 -1.47
N ASP A 3 14.34 -4.12 -1.32
CA ASP A 3 14.60 -3.51 -0.02
C ASP A 3 13.60 -2.39 0.31
N HIS A 4 13.37 -1.48 -0.64
CA HIS A 4 12.33 -0.46 -0.58
C HIS A 4 11.93 0.01 -1.98
N PHE A 5 10.78 0.66 -2.09
CA PHE A 5 10.27 1.30 -3.30
C PHE A 5 9.58 2.62 -2.95
N GLY A 6 9.45 3.53 -3.91
CA GLY A 6 8.79 4.82 -3.68
C GLY A 6 7.95 5.29 -4.87
N ILE A 7 6.87 6.01 -4.57
CA ILE A 7 6.01 6.67 -5.56
C ILE A 7 5.85 8.15 -5.26
N HIS A 8 5.43 8.91 -6.27
CA HIS A 8 4.89 10.24 -6.07
C HIS A 8 3.37 10.20 -5.86
N VAL A 9 2.89 11.09 -5.00
CA VAL A 9 1.45 11.25 -4.71
C VAL A 9 1.02 12.70 -4.90
N SER A 10 -0.15 12.91 -5.50
CA SER A 10 -0.64 14.25 -5.86
C SER A 10 -1.29 15.02 -4.72
N ASP A 11 -1.95 14.31 -3.81
CA ASP A 11 -2.45 14.82 -2.54
C ASP A 11 -1.86 13.97 -1.41
N TYR A 12 -0.84 14.51 -0.75
CA TYR A 12 -0.13 13.80 0.32
C TYR A 12 -1.05 13.46 1.50
N ASP A 13 -2.02 14.30 1.84
CA ASP A 13 -2.88 14.05 3.00
C ASP A 13 -3.94 12.99 2.67
N ALA A 14 -4.46 12.98 1.44
CA ALA A 14 -5.32 11.90 0.96
C ALA A 14 -4.57 10.56 0.90
N ALA A 15 -3.37 10.55 0.32
CA ALA A 15 -2.52 9.37 0.28
C ALA A 15 -2.17 8.88 1.68
N LYS A 16 -1.79 9.79 2.60
CA LYS A 16 -1.48 9.44 3.98
C LYS A 16 -2.65 8.78 4.70
N ARG A 17 -3.88 9.32 4.58
CA ARG A 17 -5.07 8.69 5.17
C ARG A 17 -5.29 7.27 4.65
N PHE A 18 -5.12 7.07 3.34
CA PHE A 18 -5.23 5.75 2.71
C PHE A 18 -4.15 4.78 3.23
N TYR A 19 -2.88 5.18 3.16
CA TYR A 19 -1.76 4.31 3.54
C TYR A 19 -1.65 4.08 5.04
N ASP A 20 -2.06 5.03 5.89
CA ASP A 20 -2.19 4.80 7.33
C ASP A 20 -3.16 3.64 7.62
N ALA A 21 -4.35 3.66 7.00
CA ALA A 21 -5.36 2.63 7.20
C ALA A 21 -4.92 1.27 6.62
N ALA A 22 -4.39 1.28 5.39
CA ALA A 22 -3.94 0.07 4.69
C ALA A 22 -2.77 -0.61 5.42
N PHE A 23 -1.74 0.14 5.81
CA PHE A 23 -0.60 -0.45 6.51
C PHE A 23 -0.94 -0.88 7.94
N ALA A 24 -1.80 -0.15 8.65
CA ALA A 24 -2.22 -0.57 9.99
C ALA A 24 -2.88 -1.96 9.98
N ALA A 25 -3.71 -2.26 8.97
CA ALA A 25 -4.31 -3.58 8.79
C ALA A 25 -3.27 -4.69 8.50
N LEU A 26 -2.12 -4.32 7.92
CA LEU A 26 -0.98 -5.20 7.68
C LEU A 26 0.06 -5.12 8.80
N GLY A 27 -0.26 -4.58 9.99
CA GLY A 27 0.67 -4.47 11.11
C GLY A 27 1.86 -3.52 10.88
N GLY A 28 1.79 -2.67 9.86
CA GLY A 28 2.75 -1.62 9.57
C GLY A 28 2.26 -0.24 10.00
N SER A 29 3.13 0.76 9.86
CA SER A 29 2.81 2.16 10.15
C SER A 29 3.72 3.09 9.36
N LEU A 30 3.48 4.40 9.45
CA LEU A 30 4.45 5.42 9.05
C LEU A 30 5.60 5.42 10.05
N VAL A 31 6.76 4.92 9.64
CA VAL A 31 7.93 4.73 10.51
C VAL A 31 9.01 5.79 10.31
N MET A 32 8.95 6.55 9.23
CA MET A 32 9.91 7.61 8.95
C MET A 32 9.28 8.75 8.16
N THR A 33 9.70 9.98 8.46
CA THR A 33 9.45 11.16 7.62
C THR A 33 10.77 11.82 7.29
N VAL A 34 10.96 12.25 6.05
CA VAL A 34 12.18 12.96 5.65
C VAL A 34 11.95 14.46 5.83
N PRO A 35 12.85 15.18 6.54
CA PRO A 35 12.72 16.63 6.70
C PRO A 35 12.72 17.37 5.35
N PRO A 36 11.92 18.44 5.18
CA PRO A 36 11.75 19.14 3.90
C PRO A 36 13.05 19.67 3.27
N GLU A 37 14.06 19.97 4.08
CA GLU A 37 15.39 20.43 3.62
C GLU A 37 16.13 19.37 2.79
N PHE A 38 15.77 18.08 2.92
CA PHE A 38 16.35 16.98 2.14
C PHE A 38 15.46 16.54 0.96
N THR A 39 14.27 17.12 0.80
CA THR A 39 13.28 16.72 -0.22
C THR A 39 12.95 17.84 -1.20
N GLY A 40 13.65 18.98 -1.11
CA GLY A 40 13.34 20.17 -1.89
C GLY A 40 12.00 20.80 -1.50
N GLY A 41 11.66 20.77 -0.21
CA GLY A 41 10.44 21.36 0.35
C GLY A 41 9.20 20.45 0.29
N LYS A 42 9.34 19.21 -0.19
CA LYS A 42 8.23 18.26 -0.39
C LYS A 42 7.99 17.38 0.85
N ARG A 43 6.74 17.03 1.12
CA ARG A 43 6.45 16.03 2.16
C ARG A 43 6.86 14.64 1.69
N SER A 44 7.52 13.86 2.55
CA SER A 44 7.92 12.49 2.25
C SER A 44 7.81 11.59 3.49
N GLY A 45 7.18 10.43 3.33
CA GLY A 45 6.92 9.48 4.41
C GLY A 45 7.20 8.03 3.98
N GLY A 46 7.82 7.27 4.87
CA GLY A 46 8.15 5.86 4.71
C GLY A 46 7.31 4.97 5.61
N TYR A 47 6.58 4.03 5.01
CA TYR A 47 5.76 3.03 5.67
C TYR A 47 6.46 1.67 5.75
N GLY A 48 6.19 0.94 6.84
CA GLY A 48 6.62 -0.44 6.98
C GLY A 48 6.46 -1.01 8.38
N ARG A 49 7.10 -2.16 8.61
CA ARG A 49 7.17 -2.87 9.89
C ARG A 49 8.59 -2.71 10.45
N GLY A 50 8.77 -1.78 11.40
CA GLY A 50 10.06 -1.48 12.03
C GLY A 50 11.06 -0.69 11.18
N LYS A 51 11.03 -0.82 9.85
CA LYS A 51 11.80 -0.01 8.88
C LYS A 51 10.94 0.38 7.67
N PRO A 52 11.26 1.46 6.93
CA PRO A 52 10.51 1.84 5.75
C PRO A 52 10.80 0.89 4.59
N TYR A 53 9.74 0.37 3.96
CA TYR A 53 9.78 -0.42 2.72
C TYR A 53 9.09 0.31 1.57
N PHE A 54 8.10 1.16 1.88
CA PHE A 54 7.32 1.89 0.91
C PHE A 54 7.39 3.38 1.21
N TRP A 55 7.74 4.19 0.21
CA TRP A 55 7.84 5.63 0.33
C TRP A 55 6.80 6.33 -0.52
N MET A 56 6.17 7.35 0.04
CA MET A 56 5.38 8.31 -0.72
C MET A 56 5.99 9.69 -0.59
N THR A 57 6.15 10.38 -1.71
CA THR A 57 6.65 11.76 -1.76
C THR A 57 5.67 12.64 -2.52
N GLU A 58 5.37 13.81 -1.98
CA GLU A 58 4.51 14.80 -2.62
C GLU A 58 5.04 15.21 -4.01
N GLY A 59 4.18 15.20 -5.02
CA GLY A 59 4.56 15.48 -6.40
C GLY A 59 3.37 15.37 -7.36
N ALA A 60 3.64 15.24 -8.67
CA ALA A 60 2.59 14.82 -9.59
C ALA A 60 2.23 13.36 -9.31
N ALA A 61 0.98 12.96 -9.58
CA ALA A 61 0.56 11.57 -9.47
C ALA A 61 1.52 10.67 -10.27
N GLN A 62 1.87 9.52 -9.69
CA GLN A 62 2.72 8.53 -10.34
C GLN A 62 2.14 8.13 -11.71
N THR A 63 2.94 8.31 -12.78
CA THR A 63 2.54 7.94 -14.15
C THR A 63 3.64 7.10 -14.82
N PRO A 64 3.30 5.93 -15.40
CA PRO A 64 1.98 5.29 -15.35
C PRO A 64 1.60 4.85 -13.93
N SER A 65 0.30 4.61 -13.71
CA SER A 65 -0.18 3.99 -12.47
C SER A 65 0.60 2.70 -12.19
N THR A 66 1.10 2.55 -10.97
CA THR A 66 1.97 1.44 -10.61
C THR A 66 1.22 0.39 -9.81
N HIS A 67 1.57 -0.88 -10.00
CA HIS A 67 1.09 -1.98 -9.17
C HIS A 67 2.12 -2.33 -8.09
N ILE A 68 1.67 -2.43 -6.84
CA ILE A 68 2.52 -2.72 -5.69
C ILE A 68 1.79 -3.71 -4.78
N ALA A 69 2.43 -4.85 -4.52
CA ALA A 69 1.90 -5.89 -3.64
C ALA A 69 2.66 -5.95 -2.32
N PHE A 70 1.91 -5.99 -1.22
CA PHE A 70 2.43 -6.12 0.13
C PHE A 70 2.10 -7.50 0.70
N ALA A 71 3.10 -8.14 1.28
CA ALA A 71 2.91 -9.44 1.90
C ALA A 71 2.08 -9.31 3.19
N ALA A 72 1.03 -10.12 3.28
CA ALA A 72 0.22 -10.35 4.46
C ALA A 72 0.66 -11.65 5.14
N ASP A 73 0.59 -11.69 6.47
CA ASP A 73 0.99 -12.87 7.26
C ASP A 73 -0.02 -14.02 7.17
N ASP A 74 -1.28 -13.67 6.94
CA ASP A 74 -2.42 -14.57 6.82
C ASP A 74 -3.52 -13.94 5.93
N ARG A 75 -4.58 -14.72 5.64
CA ARG A 75 -5.69 -14.26 4.81
C ARG A 75 -6.56 -13.21 5.52
N ALA A 76 -6.63 -13.23 6.85
CA ALA A 76 -7.39 -12.25 7.62
C ALA A 76 -6.78 -10.84 7.52
N GLN A 77 -5.45 -10.73 7.42
CA GLN A 77 -4.78 -9.46 7.11
C GLN A 77 -5.13 -8.93 5.71
N VAL A 78 -5.30 -9.81 4.72
CA VAL A 78 -5.76 -9.41 3.37
C VAL A 78 -7.18 -8.84 3.43
N ASP A 79 -8.09 -9.51 4.16
CA ASP A 79 -9.46 -9.02 4.38
C ASP A 79 -9.48 -7.67 5.12
N ALA A 80 -8.68 -7.56 6.18
CA ALA A 80 -8.56 -6.34 6.97
C ALA A 80 -8.00 -5.18 6.14
N PHE A 81 -6.97 -5.43 5.33
CA PHE A 81 -6.40 -4.46 4.39
C PHE A 81 -7.48 -3.94 3.44
N TYR A 82 -8.21 -4.84 2.79
CA TYR A 82 -9.23 -4.45 1.82
C TYR A 82 -10.30 -3.58 2.47
N LYS A 83 -10.83 -4.01 3.63
CA LYS A 83 -11.85 -3.26 4.37
C LYS A 83 -11.36 -1.87 4.78
N ALA A 84 -10.13 -1.77 5.31
CA ALA A 84 -9.57 -0.51 5.75
C ALA A 84 -9.28 0.44 4.59
N ALA A 85 -8.70 -0.07 3.50
CA ALA A 85 -8.39 0.70 2.30
C ALA A 85 -9.66 1.23 1.61
N MET A 86 -10.72 0.42 1.50
CA MET A 86 -12.02 0.86 0.99
C MET A 86 -12.66 1.93 1.88
N ALA A 87 -12.61 1.75 3.21
CA ALA A 87 -13.12 2.74 4.16
C ALA A 87 -12.35 4.07 4.12
N ALA A 88 -11.07 4.04 3.72
CA ALA A 88 -10.23 5.21 3.55
C ALA A 88 -10.39 5.92 2.18
N GLY A 89 -11.40 5.54 1.38
CA GLY A 89 -11.68 6.14 0.08
C GLY A 89 -10.98 5.47 -1.10
N GLY A 90 -10.36 4.30 -0.89
CA GLY A 90 -9.89 3.45 -1.96
C GLY A 90 -11.02 2.99 -2.88
N ARG A 91 -10.67 2.68 -4.13
CA ARG A 91 -11.64 2.14 -5.10
C ARG A 91 -11.37 0.66 -5.33
N ASP A 92 -12.44 -0.12 -5.43
CA ASP A 92 -12.31 -1.56 -5.68
C ASP A 92 -11.59 -1.84 -7.00
N ASN A 93 -10.66 -2.79 -6.95
CA ASN A 93 -10.01 -3.36 -8.13
C ASN A 93 -9.95 -4.90 -8.06
N GLY A 94 -10.63 -5.50 -7.08
CA GLY A 94 -10.62 -6.93 -6.83
C GLY A 94 -10.78 -7.26 -5.34
N ALA A 95 -12.00 -7.58 -4.92
CA ALA A 95 -12.31 -8.05 -3.57
C ALA A 95 -11.48 -9.28 -3.14
N PRO A 96 -11.22 -9.48 -1.83
CA PRO A 96 -10.41 -10.59 -1.33
C PRO A 96 -10.86 -11.95 -1.87
N GLY A 97 -9.89 -12.77 -2.28
CA GLY A 97 -10.18 -14.11 -2.79
C GLY A 97 -8.97 -14.81 -3.38
N ILE A 98 -9.14 -16.10 -3.66
CA ILE A 98 -8.13 -16.92 -4.32
C ILE A 98 -7.99 -16.50 -5.79
N ARG A 99 -6.73 -16.36 -6.22
CA ARG A 99 -6.33 -16.11 -7.60
C ARG A 99 -5.77 -17.41 -8.18
N GLU A 100 -6.66 -18.34 -8.51
CA GLU A 100 -6.27 -19.69 -8.99
C GLU A 100 -5.37 -19.67 -10.23
N HIS A 101 -5.49 -18.63 -11.05
CA HIS A 101 -4.64 -18.41 -12.23
C HIS A 101 -3.18 -18.05 -11.90
N TYR A 102 -2.86 -17.70 -10.64
CA TYR A 102 -1.48 -17.57 -10.15
C TYR A 102 -1.01 -18.87 -9.49
N HIS A 103 -1.71 -19.30 -8.43
CA HIS A 103 -1.57 -20.63 -7.81
C HIS A 103 -2.67 -20.85 -6.75
N PRO A 104 -2.92 -22.10 -6.28
CA PRO A 104 -4.06 -22.44 -5.41
C PRO A 104 -4.11 -21.75 -4.04
N ASN A 105 -3.00 -21.17 -3.59
CA ASN A 105 -2.88 -20.50 -2.29
C ASN A 105 -2.67 -18.99 -2.41
N TYR A 106 -2.78 -18.42 -3.61
CA TYR A 106 -2.62 -16.98 -3.81
C TYR A 106 -3.91 -16.30 -3.38
N TYR A 107 -4.01 -15.88 -2.12
CA TYR A 107 -5.14 -15.13 -1.60
C TYR A 107 -4.79 -13.64 -1.59
N GLY A 108 -5.48 -12.84 -2.40
CA GLY A 108 -5.13 -11.43 -2.57
C GLY A 108 -6.34 -10.51 -2.73
N ALA A 109 -6.15 -9.24 -2.39
CA ALA A 109 -7.13 -8.18 -2.58
C ALA A 109 -6.47 -6.94 -3.19
N PHE A 110 -7.20 -6.24 -4.05
CA PHE A 110 -6.69 -5.14 -4.87
C PHE A 110 -7.55 -3.90 -4.68
N VAL A 111 -6.92 -2.78 -4.36
CA VAL A 111 -7.57 -1.48 -4.16
C VAL A 111 -6.76 -0.41 -4.88
N LEU A 112 -7.44 0.42 -5.68
CA LEU A 112 -6.82 1.61 -6.24
C LEU A 112 -6.69 2.68 -5.16
N ASP A 113 -5.49 3.21 -5.01
CA ASP A 113 -5.23 4.37 -4.14
C ASP A 113 -5.86 5.66 -4.74
N PRO A 114 -5.76 6.81 -4.03
CA PRO A 114 -6.31 8.07 -4.52
C PRO A 114 -5.78 8.53 -5.89
N ASP A 115 -4.56 8.15 -6.25
CA ASP A 115 -3.92 8.49 -7.53
C ASP A 115 -4.10 7.39 -8.60
N GLY A 116 -4.75 6.27 -8.26
CA GLY A 116 -5.02 5.16 -9.17
C GLY A 116 -3.94 4.09 -9.26
N ASN A 117 -2.96 4.08 -8.35
CA ASN A 117 -2.03 2.96 -8.23
C ASN A 117 -2.76 1.72 -7.72
N ASN A 118 -2.43 0.55 -8.27
CA ASN A 118 -3.05 -0.72 -7.91
C ASN A 118 -2.34 -1.35 -6.72
N ILE A 119 -2.89 -1.15 -5.52
CA ILE A 119 -2.31 -1.61 -4.27
C ILE A 119 -2.90 -2.96 -3.89
N GLU A 120 -2.03 -3.94 -3.66
CA GLU A 120 -2.41 -5.31 -3.30
C GLU A 120 -1.91 -5.67 -1.90
N ALA A 121 -2.73 -6.42 -1.16
CA ALA A 121 -2.26 -7.28 -0.09
C ALA A 121 -2.40 -8.74 -0.51
N VAL A 122 -1.37 -9.56 -0.25
CA VAL A 122 -1.33 -10.96 -0.67
C VAL A 122 -0.80 -11.87 0.42
N CYS A 123 -1.48 -13.00 0.63
CA CYS A 123 -1.01 -14.13 1.42
C CYS A 123 -0.83 -15.34 0.49
N HIS A 124 0.33 -15.99 0.58
CA HIS A 124 0.64 -17.21 -0.19
C HIS A 124 0.52 -18.50 0.62
N LYS A 125 0.22 -18.38 1.93
CA LYS A 125 0.11 -19.54 2.81
C LYS A 125 -1.21 -20.30 2.53
N PRO A 126 -1.21 -21.63 2.69
CA PRO A 126 -2.47 -22.35 2.84
C PRO A 126 -3.18 -21.91 4.13
N GLU A 127 -4.47 -22.19 4.21
CA GLU A 127 -5.21 -22.23 5.49
C GLU A 127 -4.96 -23.56 6.22
#